data_AF-A0A951QQE0-F1
#
_entry.id   AF-A0A951QQE0-F1
#
_cell.length_a   1.000
_cell.length_b   1.000
_cell.length_c   1.000
_cell.angle_alpha   90.00
_cell.angle_beta   90.00
_cell.angle_gamma   90.00
#
_symmetry.space_group_name_H-M   'P 1'
#
loop_
_entity.id
_entity.type
_entity.pdbx_description
1 polymer ?
#
loop_
_entity_poly.entity_id
_entity_poly.type
_entity_poly.pdbx_seq_one_letter_code
_entity_poly.pdbx_strand_id
1 'polypeptide(L)'
;MMQTLIRWRLKEIMARHNIKGKDLAQKLDISANAMSSLRKAKTMPRLDGMALNLMCNALNELAEDLDRYITPGDLLDYSQDPINPPDTDKVFSLVKRRRAKKNKLSKDSDPESSTIGVIV
;
A
#
# COMPACT_ATOMS: atom_id res chain seq x y z
N MET A 1 2.68 -20.30 10.24
CA MET A 1 1.49 -19.64 9.66
C MET A 1 1.94 -18.73 8.54
N MET A 2 1.72 -19.12 7.29
CA MET A 2 2.10 -18.31 6.13
C MET A 2 0.97 -17.32 5.88
N GLN A 3 1.14 -16.10 6.40
CA GLN A 3 0.33 -14.97 5.96
C GLN A 3 0.72 -14.64 4.54
N THR A 4 -0.29 -14.63 3.71
CA THR A 4 -0.17 -14.42 2.30
C THR A 4 -0.01 -12.95 2.02
N LEU A 5 1.08 -12.66 1.35
CA LEU A 5 1.57 -11.32 1.22
C LEU A 5 2.03 -11.21 -0.21
N ILE A 6 1.49 -10.22 -0.93
CA ILE A 6 2.24 -9.64 -2.04
C ILE A 6 3.54 -9.14 -1.42
N ARG A 7 4.60 -9.92 -1.61
CA ARG A 7 5.90 -9.67 -1.03
C ARG A 7 6.57 -8.59 -1.84
N TRP A 8 7.10 -7.61 -1.12
CA TRP A 8 7.85 -6.51 -1.71
C TRP A 8 9.33 -6.88 -1.83
N ARG A 9 9.87 -6.82 -3.05
CA ARG A 9 11.22 -7.31 -3.39
C ARG A 9 12.22 -6.21 -3.75
N LEU A 10 11.92 -4.97 -3.41
CA LEU A 10 12.78 -3.83 -3.76
C LEU A 10 14.20 -3.99 -3.23
N LYS A 11 14.35 -4.53 -2.00
CA LYS A 11 15.67 -4.73 -1.39
C LYS A 11 16.52 -5.71 -2.21
N GLU A 12 15.95 -6.82 -2.64
CA GLU A 12 16.64 -7.84 -3.42
C GLU A 12 17.00 -7.32 -4.81
N ILE A 13 16.09 -6.60 -5.47
CA ILE A 13 16.35 -6.02 -6.79
C ILE A 13 17.47 -4.99 -6.73
N MET A 14 17.42 -4.08 -5.75
CA MET A 14 18.49 -3.09 -5.58
C MET A 14 19.85 -3.75 -5.31
N ALA A 15 19.89 -4.79 -4.46
CA ALA A 15 21.13 -5.50 -4.16
C ALA A 15 21.68 -6.25 -5.39
N ARG A 16 20.80 -6.85 -6.20
CA ARG A 16 21.19 -7.59 -7.41
C ARG A 16 21.83 -6.69 -8.47
N HIS A 17 21.32 -5.48 -8.64
CA HIS A 17 21.80 -4.53 -9.66
C HIS A 17 22.72 -3.45 -9.10
N ASN A 18 23.29 -3.66 -7.89
CA ASN A 18 24.20 -2.73 -7.22
C ASN A 18 23.63 -1.30 -7.01
N ILE A 19 22.31 -1.16 -6.94
CA ILE A 19 21.64 0.15 -6.83
C ILE A 19 21.72 0.65 -5.38
N LYS A 20 22.36 1.80 -5.19
CA LYS A 20 22.44 2.44 -3.88
C LYS A 20 21.13 3.14 -3.54
N GLY A 21 20.68 2.95 -2.30
CA GLY A 21 19.43 3.59 -1.83
C GLY A 21 19.49 5.10 -1.81
N LYS A 22 20.65 5.71 -1.60
CA LYS A 22 20.81 7.16 -1.68
C LYS A 22 20.50 7.68 -3.09
N ASP A 23 21.01 6.99 -4.11
CA ASP A 23 20.89 7.41 -5.51
C ASP A 23 19.44 7.22 -5.99
N LEU A 24 18.80 6.11 -5.60
CA LEU A 24 17.38 5.89 -5.89
C LEU A 24 16.48 6.91 -5.17
N ALA A 25 16.79 7.26 -3.92
CA ALA A 25 16.04 8.28 -3.19
C ALA A 25 16.13 9.65 -3.87
N GLN A 26 17.33 10.02 -4.31
CA GLN A 26 17.57 11.26 -5.05
C GLN A 26 16.82 11.25 -6.39
N LYS A 27 16.84 10.13 -7.12
CA LYS A 27 16.18 10.00 -8.42
C LYS A 27 14.66 10.12 -8.33
N LEU A 28 14.08 9.64 -7.23
CA LEU A 28 12.64 9.69 -6.97
C LEU A 28 12.20 10.93 -6.18
N ASP A 29 13.13 11.83 -5.84
CA ASP A 29 12.89 13.02 -5.02
C ASP A 29 12.21 12.71 -3.67
N ILE A 30 12.69 11.67 -2.99
CA ILE A 30 12.20 11.26 -1.68
C ILE A 30 13.30 11.29 -0.62
N SER A 31 12.92 11.43 0.65
CA SER A 31 13.88 11.38 1.75
C SER A 31 14.54 10.00 1.89
N ALA A 32 15.79 9.97 2.38
CA ALA A 32 16.50 8.73 2.70
C ALA A 32 15.73 7.86 3.71
N ASN A 33 14.96 8.48 4.60
CA ASN A 33 14.10 7.78 5.55
C ASN A 33 12.92 7.09 4.84
N ALA A 34 12.26 7.78 3.91
CA ALA A 34 11.20 7.18 3.09
C ALA A 34 11.73 6.01 2.25
N MET A 35 12.88 6.17 1.61
CA MET A 35 13.55 5.10 0.86
C MET A 35 13.91 3.92 1.77
N SER A 36 14.43 4.18 2.97
CA SER A 36 14.74 3.13 3.95
C SER A 36 13.50 2.36 4.37
N SER A 37 12.37 3.04 4.57
CA SER A 37 11.08 2.42 4.89
C SER A 37 10.56 1.58 3.73
N LEU A 38 10.59 2.11 2.50
CA LEU A 38 10.20 1.38 1.29
C LEU A 38 11.02 0.10 1.13
N ARG A 39 12.33 0.15 1.37
CA ARG A 39 13.22 -1.01 1.21
C ARG A 39 13.04 -2.07 2.31
N LYS A 40 12.59 -1.66 3.50
CA LYS A 40 12.34 -2.55 4.65
C LYS A 40 10.93 -3.14 4.66
N ALA A 41 10.01 -2.59 3.87
CA ALA A 41 8.64 -3.08 3.79
C ALA A 41 8.61 -4.56 3.34
N LYS A 42 7.87 -5.39 4.06
CA LYS A 42 7.67 -6.81 3.71
C LYS A 42 6.52 -6.98 2.71
N THR A 43 5.49 -6.16 2.86
CA THR A 43 4.32 -6.04 1.98
C THR A 43 4.54 -4.94 0.95
N MET A 44 3.87 -5.02 -0.20
CA MET A 44 3.75 -3.87 -1.10
C MET A 44 3.20 -2.65 -0.34
N PRO A 45 3.92 -1.52 -0.30
CA PRO A 45 3.43 -0.29 0.34
C PRO A 45 2.30 0.34 -0.49
N ARG A 46 1.61 1.33 0.07
CA ARG A 46 0.58 2.07 -0.68
C ARG A 46 1.23 2.89 -1.79
N LEU A 47 1.22 2.35 -3.00
CA LEU A 47 1.72 2.95 -4.23
C LEU A 47 0.63 2.88 -5.28
N ASP A 48 0.49 3.95 -6.07
CA ASP A 48 -0.34 3.94 -7.27
C ASP A 48 0.48 3.50 -8.49
N GLY A 49 -0.18 3.39 -9.65
CA GLY A 49 0.47 2.98 -10.89
C GLY A 49 1.58 3.95 -11.33
N MET A 50 1.40 5.25 -11.09
CA MET A 50 2.38 6.28 -11.47
C MET A 50 3.66 6.17 -10.64
N ALA A 51 3.54 6.05 -9.31
CA ALA A 51 4.68 5.88 -8.42
C ALA A 51 5.44 4.58 -8.72
N LEU A 52 4.71 3.50 -9.01
CA LEU A 52 5.32 2.22 -9.38
C LEU A 52 6.07 2.31 -10.72
N ASN A 53 5.51 3.02 -11.70
CA ASN A 53 6.16 3.26 -12.99
C ASN A 53 7.44 4.09 -12.85
N LEU A 54 7.37 5.21 -12.12
CA LEU A 54 8.55 6.05 -11.86
C LEU A 54 9.65 5.28 -11.13
N MET A 55 9.27 4.42 -10.18
CA MET A 55 10.21 3.54 -9.49
C MET A 55 10.90 2.57 -10.45
N CYS A 56 10.16 1.91 -11.35
CA CYS A 56 10.75 1.01 -12.33
C CYS A 56 11.70 1.76 -13.28
N ASN A 57 11.32 2.95 -13.75
CA ASN A 57 12.19 3.77 -14.61
C ASN A 57 13.48 4.15 -13.88
N ALA A 58 13.39 4.66 -12.65
CA ALA A 58 14.55 5.01 -11.85
C ALA A 58 15.47 3.81 -11.57
N LEU A 59 14.90 2.62 -11.32
CA LEU A 59 15.68 1.40 -11.13
C LEU A 59 16.44 0.99 -12.40
N ASN A 60 15.79 1.05 -13.56
CA ASN A 60 16.40 0.70 -14.83
C ASN A 60 17.51 1.68 -15.25
N GLU A 61 17.35 2.97 -14.92
CA GLU A 61 18.38 3.97 -15.19
C GLU A 61 19.61 3.86 -14.29
N LEU A 62 19.44 3.38 -13.05
CA LEU A 62 20.52 3.26 -12.07
C LEU A 62 21.23 1.89 -12.08
N ALA A 63 20.68 0.91 -12.77
CA ALA A 63 21.27 -0.42 -12.87
C ALA A 63 22.50 -0.37 -13.80
N GLU A 64 23.65 -0.80 -13.30
CA GLU A 64 24.92 -0.82 -14.08
C GLU A 64 24.96 -2.01 -15.06
N ASP A 65 24.47 -3.18 -14.63
CA ASP A 65 24.49 -4.43 -15.41
C ASP A 65 23.08 -4.98 -15.60
N LEU A 66 22.43 -4.56 -16.69
CA LEU A 66 21.04 -4.86 -16.97
C LEU A 66 20.89 -5.84 -18.15
N ASP A 67 20.81 -7.14 -17.86
CA ASP A 67 20.51 -8.16 -18.88
C ASP A 67 19.06 -8.04 -19.41
N ARG A 68 18.15 -7.61 -18.53
CA ARG A 68 16.73 -7.40 -18.85
C ARG A 68 16.16 -6.27 -17.99
N TYR A 69 15.19 -5.54 -18.56
CA TYR A 69 14.48 -4.49 -17.83
C TYR A 69 13.82 -5.02 -16.55
N ILE A 70 13.97 -4.25 -15.47
CA ILE A 70 13.25 -4.40 -14.21
C ILE A 70 11.82 -3.92 -14.43
N THR A 71 10.86 -4.82 -14.22
CA THR A 71 9.43 -4.58 -14.39
C THR A 71 8.70 -4.58 -13.04
N PRO A 72 7.45 -4.08 -12.97
CA PRO A 72 6.64 -4.21 -11.76
C PRO A 72 6.51 -5.64 -11.24
N GLY A 73 6.52 -6.64 -12.13
CA GLY A 73 6.48 -8.05 -11.78
C GLY A 73 7.74 -8.55 -11.07
N ASP A 74 8.89 -7.88 -11.22
CA ASP A 74 10.11 -8.23 -10.51
C ASP A 74 10.11 -7.72 -9.05
N LEU A 75 9.36 -6.63 -8.80
CA LEU A 75 9.21 -6.01 -7.48
C LEU A 75 8.19 -6.74 -6.60
N LEU A 76 7.28 -7.49 -7.20
CA LEU A 76 6.16 -8.15 -6.53
C LEU A 76 6.30 -9.66 -6.63
N ASP A 77 6.07 -10.34 -5.53
CA ASP A 77 6.01 -11.79 -5.52
C ASP A 77 4.73 -12.25 -4.82
N TYR A 78 4.01 -13.14 -5.49
CA TYR A 78 2.71 -13.62 -5.05
C TYR A 78 2.84 -15.06 -4.56
N SER A 79 2.33 -15.30 -3.36
CA SER A 79 2.06 -16.64 -2.84
C SER A 79 0.57 -16.75 -2.58
N GLN A 80 0.01 -17.95 -2.64
CA GLN A 80 -1.42 -18.18 -2.43
C GLN A 80 -1.74 -18.38 -0.95
N ASP A 81 -2.89 -17.82 -0.53
CA ASP A 81 -3.35 -17.90 0.85
C ASP A 81 -3.70 -19.34 1.23
N PRO A 82 -3.49 -19.73 2.51
CA PRO A 82 -4.21 -20.88 3.02
C PRO A 82 -5.71 -20.61 2.92
N ILE A 83 -6.48 -21.67 2.65
CA ILE A 83 -7.95 -21.59 2.51
C ILE A 83 -8.53 -20.91 3.76
N ASN A 84 -9.23 -19.79 3.54
CA ASN A 84 -9.93 -18.94 4.53
C ASN A 84 -9.13 -17.75 5.15
N PRO A 85 -8.80 -16.70 4.38
CA PRO A 85 -8.17 -15.50 4.93
C PRO A 85 -9.20 -14.64 5.69
N PRO A 86 -8.88 -14.14 6.90
CA PRO A 86 -9.71 -13.17 7.59
C PRO A 86 -9.83 -11.88 6.75
N ASP A 87 -11.01 -11.24 6.78
CA ASP A 87 -11.31 -9.94 6.15
C ASP A 87 -11.44 -9.84 4.61
N THR A 88 -11.43 -10.95 3.87
CA THR A 88 -11.71 -10.95 2.40
C THR A 88 -13.01 -10.23 2.04
N ASP A 89 -14.03 -10.38 2.88
CA ASP A 89 -15.33 -9.76 2.76
C ASP A 89 -15.37 -8.23 2.72
N LYS A 90 -14.29 -7.52 3.09
CA LYS A 90 -14.26 -6.05 3.15
C LYS A 90 -13.61 -5.40 1.92
N VAL A 91 -12.81 -6.15 1.16
CA VAL A 91 -11.98 -5.59 0.09
C VAL A 91 -12.81 -5.29 -1.16
N PHE A 92 -13.59 -6.24 -1.65
CA PHE A 92 -14.42 -6.07 -2.86
C PHE A 92 -15.93 -6.06 -2.63
N SER A 93 -16.41 -6.35 -1.40
CA SER A 93 -17.85 -6.37 -1.14
C SER A 93 -18.45 -4.97 -1.11
N LEU A 94 -18.93 -4.53 -2.27
CA LEU A 94 -19.71 -3.30 -2.41
C LEU A 94 -21.03 -3.37 -1.60
N VAL A 95 -21.61 -4.56 -1.45
CA VAL A 95 -22.84 -4.78 -0.69
C VAL A 95 -22.64 -4.51 0.80
N LYS A 96 -21.56 -5.02 1.40
CA LYS A 96 -21.23 -4.74 2.81
C LYS A 96 -20.86 -3.27 3.03
N ARG A 97 -20.13 -2.62 2.09
CA ARG A 97 -19.86 -1.17 2.15
C ARG A 97 -21.14 -0.33 2.16
N ARG A 98 -22.13 -0.66 1.31
CA ARG A 98 -23.42 0.03 1.27
C ARG A 98 -24.20 -0.10 2.58
N ARG A 99 -24.22 -1.29 3.20
CA ARG A 99 -24.90 -1.52 4.49
C ARG A 99 -24.22 -0.77 5.65
N ALA A 100 -22.89 -0.73 5.69
CA ALA A 100 -22.15 0.04 6.69
C ALA A 100 -22.43 1.56 6.59
N LYS A 101 -22.56 2.09 5.36
CA LYS A 101 -22.92 3.50 5.14
C LYS A 101 -24.36 3.81 5.59
N LYS A 102 -25.31 2.90 5.34
CA LYS A 102 -26.72 3.06 5.76
C LYS A 102 -26.86 3.06 7.28
N ASN A 103 -26.18 2.15 7.98
CA ASN A 103 -26.24 2.07 9.45
C ASN A 103 -25.55 3.24 10.17
N LYS A 104 -24.58 3.90 9.52
CA LYS A 104 -23.94 5.09 10.08
C LYS A 104 -24.83 6.33 9.94
N LEU A 105 -25.52 6.47 8.80
CA LEU A 105 -26.45 7.58 8.54
C LEU A 105 -27.68 7.56 9.47
N SER A 106 -28.15 6.38 9.86
CA SER A 106 -29.28 6.22 10.80
C SER A 106 -28.91 6.41 12.27
N LYS A 107 -27.63 6.59 12.61
CA LYS A 107 -27.17 6.75 14.00
C LYS A 107 -26.85 8.20 14.37
N ASP A 108 -26.71 9.08 13.37
CA ASP A 108 -26.49 10.52 13.54
C ASP A 108 -27.81 11.34 13.43
N SER A 109 -28.97 10.68 13.39
CA SER A 109 -30.29 11.30 13.19
C SER A 109 -31.25 11.11 14.38
N ASP A 110 -30.71 11.14 15.61
CA ASP A 110 -31.50 11.41 16.82
C ASP A 110 -31.30 12.87 17.26
N PRO A 111 -32.27 13.78 17.00
CA PRO A 111 -32.33 15.09 17.64
C PRO A 111 -33.06 14.98 18.98
N GLU A 112 -32.35 14.93 20.11
CA GLU A 112 -32.99 15.21 21.40
C GLU A 112 -33.33 16.69 21.53
N SER A 113 -34.59 16.94 21.18
CA SER A 113 -35.51 17.99 21.59
C SER A 113 -35.16 18.76 22.87
N SER A 114 -35.27 20.08 22.75
CA SER A 114 -35.58 21.08 23.78
C SER A 114 -36.24 20.53 25.05
N THR A 115 -35.74 20.99 26.21
CA THR A 115 -36.61 21.32 27.33
C THR A 115 -36.34 22.77 27.73
N ILE A 116 -37.27 23.65 27.32
CA ILE A 116 -37.48 24.97 27.89
C ILE A 116 -38.04 24.73 29.30
N GLY A 117 -37.35 25.21 30.34
CA GLY A 117 -37.83 25.27 31.71
C GLY A 117 -37.80 26.71 32.19
N VAL A 118 -38.98 27.29 32.37
CA VAL A 118 -39.27 28.68 32.76
C VAL A 118 -39.67 28.72 34.25
N ILE A 119 -39.10 29.69 34.99
CA ILE A 119 -39.55 30.37 36.24
C ILE A 119 -39.60 29.56 37.56
N VAL A 120 -38.86 30.01 38.59
CA VAL A 120 -39.33 30.87 39.73
C VAL A 120 -38.20 31.81 40.15
#